data_AF-A0A930UR49-F1
#
_entry.id   AF-A0A930UR49-F1
#
_cell.length_a   1.000
_cell.length_b   1.000
_cell.length_c   1.000
_cell.angle_alpha   90.00
_cell.angle_beta   90.00
_cell.angle_gamma   90.00
#
_symmetry.space_group_name_H-M   'P 1'
#
loop_
_entity.id
_entity.type
_entity.pdbx_description
1 polymer ?
#
loop_
_entity_poly.entity_id
_entity_poly.type
_entity_poly.pdbx_seq_one_letter_code
_entity_poly.pdbx_strand_id
1 'polypeptide(L)'
;MSNLPINPEVMRWARESAGLSIDDVVEKMKRKGVTADVVAAWEEGGKSPSYPQLERLAYEIYRRPLAIFFFPQPPEELTPEQSFRTLPESEIGLLSPRIRYLFRKAAALQLNLSELHDGSNPAERQIVKEIDFDPKTSMTEILQRVWDFLSVDLKKPIDLENSEPAVEFWRERLERFGVSVFEDAFEDDTLSGFCLYDDEFPLIYVNNSMSFNRQIFTLFHELAHLLFKTGGVDINKKGRFDSFEGDGHPIEISCDEFAAEFLVSPRHKSGFIHIIRHQSAIDGEANESKTPKRRAVRE
;
A
#
# COMPACT_ATOMS: atom_id res chain seq x y z
N MET A 1 1.51 -24.62 37.12
CA MET A 1 2.06 -24.30 35.79
C MET A 1 2.56 -22.87 35.87
N SER A 2 3.84 -22.63 35.59
CA SER A 2 4.42 -21.29 35.57
C SER A 2 3.77 -20.47 34.46
N ASN A 3 3.17 -19.33 34.80
CA ASN A 3 2.70 -18.38 33.79
C ASN A 3 3.91 -17.91 32.97
N LEU A 4 3.73 -17.81 31.64
CA LEU A 4 4.73 -17.18 30.79
C LEU A 4 4.87 -15.71 31.21
N PRO A 5 6.10 -15.18 31.33
CA PRO A 5 6.33 -13.78 31.71
C PRO A 5 6.06 -12.85 30.51
N ILE A 6 4.79 -12.81 30.08
CA ILE A 6 4.34 -11.99 28.97
C ILE A 6 3.91 -10.64 29.52
N ASN A 7 4.28 -9.57 28.82
CA ASN A 7 3.85 -8.22 29.17
C ASN A 7 2.42 -7.96 28.65
N PRO A 8 1.44 -7.67 29.54
CA PRO A 8 0.07 -7.37 29.14
C PRO A 8 -0.06 -6.14 28.21
N GLU A 9 0.80 -5.13 28.39
CA GLU A 9 0.81 -3.93 27.55
C GLU A 9 1.24 -4.27 26.12
N VAL A 10 2.24 -5.15 25.97
CA VAL A 10 2.69 -5.61 24.64
C VAL A 10 1.59 -6.43 23.96
N MET A 11 0.84 -7.25 24.72
CA MET A 11 -0.29 -8.01 24.17
C MET A 11 -1.37 -7.07 23.61
N ARG A 12 -1.75 -6.05 24.38
CA ARG A 12 -2.74 -5.05 23.96
C ARG A 12 -2.26 -4.28 22.74
N TRP A 13 -1.03 -3.78 22.79
CA TRP A 13 -0.40 -3.06 21.67
C TRP A 13 -0.35 -3.91 20.40
N ALA A 14 -0.01 -5.20 20.49
CA ALA A 14 0.07 -6.07 19.32
C ALA A 14 -1.31 -6.27 18.66
N ARG A 15 -2.38 -6.35 19.47
CA ARG A 15 -3.76 -6.44 18.99
C ARG A 15 -4.20 -5.13 18.33
N GLU A 16 -4.03 -4.01 19.03
CA GLU A 16 -4.51 -2.70 18.58
C GLU A 16 -3.75 -2.20 17.34
N SER A 17 -2.43 -2.38 17.30
CA SER A 17 -1.62 -2.05 16.11
C SER A 17 -1.95 -2.94 14.90
N ALA A 18 -2.54 -4.12 15.13
CA ALA A 18 -3.10 -4.97 14.06
C ALA A 18 -4.52 -4.55 13.62
N GLY A 19 -5.13 -3.54 14.28
CA GLY A 19 -6.49 -3.09 14.00
C GLY A 19 -7.57 -4.07 14.44
N LEU A 20 -7.29 -4.91 15.44
CA LEU A 20 -8.21 -5.96 15.89
C LEU A 20 -8.93 -5.57 17.18
N SER A 21 -10.23 -5.84 17.23
CA SER A 21 -10.98 -5.87 18.47
C SER A 21 -10.69 -7.17 19.25
N ILE A 22 -11.10 -7.20 20.52
CA ILE A 22 -11.04 -8.43 21.32
C ILE A 22 -11.89 -9.55 20.67
N ASP A 23 -13.05 -9.19 20.12
CA ASP A 23 -13.95 -10.14 19.48
C ASP A 23 -13.34 -10.74 18.20
N ASP A 24 -12.61 -9.94 17.42
CA ASP A 24 -11.86 -10.45 16.26
C ASP A 24 -10.82 -11.51 16.67
N VAL A 25 -10.14 -11.30 17.80
CA VAL A 25 -9.16 -12.26 18.32
C VAL A 25 -9.84 -13.55 18.74
N VAL A 26 -10.98 -13.47 19.41
CA VAL A 26 -11.78 -14.64 19.80
C VAL A 26 -12.22 -15.42 18.56
N GLU A 27 -12.76 -14.73 17.56
CA GLU A 27 -13.20 -15.34 16.30
C GLU A 27 -12.02 -16.01 15.57
N LYS A 28 -10.86 -15.35 15.47
CA LYS A 28 -9.66 -15.89 14.80
C LYS A 28 -8.99 -17.04 15.56
N MET A 29 -9.10 -17.03 16.90
CA MET A 29 -8.56 -18.11 17.74
C MET A 29 -9.33 -19.42 17.58
N LYS A 30 -10.65 -19.36 17.31
CA LYS A 30 -11.53 -20.54 17.09
C LYS A 30 -11.37 -21.64 18.14
N ARG A 31 -11.16 -21.29 19.41
CA ARG A 31 -10.96 -22.23 20.53
C ARG A 31 -12.01 -22.01 21.61
N LYS A 32 -12.72 -23.08 22.00
CA LYS A 32 -13.81 -23.05 23.00
C LYS A 32 -13.46 -22.39 24.35
N GLY A 33 -12.18 -22.38 24.72
CA GLY A 33 -11.70 -21.79 25.98
C GLY A 33 -11.14 -20.37 25.88
N VAL A 34 -11.19 -19.75 24.69
CA VAL A 34 -10.73 -18.37 24.49
C VAL A 34 -11.99 -17.52 24.28
N THR A 35 -12.39 -16.80 25.34
CA THR A 35 -13.52 -15.86 25.34
C THR A 35 -13.00 -14.43 25.43
N ALA A 36 -13.87 -13.44 25.23
CA ALA A 36 -13.50 -12.03 25.37
C ALA A 36 -12.88 -11.73 26.74
N ASP A 37 -13.46 -12.26 27.82
CA ASP A 37 -12.92 -12.13 29.19
C ASP A 37 -11.52 -12.75 29.33
N VAL A 38 -11.24 -13.85 28.62
CA VAL A 38 -9.93 -14.49 28.66
C VAL A 38 -8.88 -13.64 27.94
N VAL A 39 -9.23 -13.06 26.81
CA VAL A 39 -8.34 -12.14 26.06
C VAL A 39 -8.10 -10.86 26.86
N ALA A 40 -9.15 -10.26 27.43
CA ALA A 40 -9.02 -9.11 28.33
C ALA A 40 -8.11 -9.42 29.53
N ALA A 41 -8.29 -10.59 30.17
CA ALA A 41 -7.44 -11.02 31.27
C ALA A 41 -5.97 -11.23 30.86
N TRP A 42 -5.66 -11.54 29.60
CA TRP A 42 -4.28 -11.57 29.10
C TRP A 42 -3.69 -10.15 29.00
N GLU A 43 -4.49 -9.17 28.61
CA GLU A 43 -4.09 -7.76 28.42
C GLU A 43 -4.13 -6.93 29.71
N GLU A 44 -4.68 -7.48 30.80
CA GLU A 44 -4.67 -6.91 32.15
C GLU A 44 -3.66 -7.60 33.07
N GLY A 45 -3.06 -8.72 32.63
CA GLY A 45 -2.11 -9.51 33.42
C GLY A 45 -2.74 -10.45 34.46
N GLY A 46 -4.06 -10.61 34.45
CA GLY A 46 -4.77 -11.56 35.30
C GLY A 46 -4.58 -13.03 34.87
N LYS A 47 -4.27 -13.26 33.58
CA LYS A 47 -3.95 -14.57 33.01
C LYS A 47 -2.82 -14.44 31.97
N SER A 48 -2.29 -15.56 31.52
CA SER A 48 -1.38 -15.61 30.37
C SER A 48 -1.85 -16.67 29.37
N PRO A 49 -1.68 -16.45 28.06
CA PRO A 49 -1.88 -17.52 27.08
C PRO A 49 -0.86 -18.62 27.33
N SER A 50 -1.21 -19.87 26.98
CA SER A 50 -0.21 -20.94 26.87
C SER A 50 0.72 -20.67 25.69
N TYR A 51 1.91 -21.29 25.69
CA TYR A 51 2.89 -21.08 24.61
C TYR A 51 2.31 -21.34 23.21
N PRO A 52 1.53 -22.43 22.96
CA PRO A 52 0.90 -22.63 21.66
C PRO A 52 -0.21 -21.61 21.32
N GLN A 53 -0.84 -21.00 22.34
CA GLN A 53 -1.77 -19.89 22.11
C GLN A 53 -1.01 -18.63 21.72
N LEU A 54 0.12 -18.35 22.40
CA LEU A 54 0.97 -17.22 22.09
C LEU A 54 1.59 -17.33 20.70
N GLU A 55 2.08 -18.50 20.29
CA GLU A 55 2.61 -18.71 18.93
C GLU A 55 1.56 -18.43 17.85
N ARG A 56 0.33 -18.90 18.05
CA ARG A 56 -0.78 -18.60 17.13
C ARG A 56 -1.11 -17.11 17.10
N LEU A 57 -1.18 -16.47 18.26
CA LEU A 57 -1.42 -15.03 18.37
C LEU A 57 -0.32 -14.25 17.64
N ALA A 58 0.96 -14.59 17.89
CA ALA A 58 2.11 -13.95 17.27
C ALA A 58 2.13 -14.15 15.75
N TYR A 59 2.16 -15.40 15.27
CA TYR A 59 2.46 -15.69 13.87
C TYR A 59 1.26 -15.60 12.93
N GLU A 60 0.05 -15.93 13.40
CA GLU A 60 -1.12 -16.02 12.52
C GLU A 60 -2.04 -14.81 12.65
N ILE A 61 -2.25 -14.30 13.88
CA ILE A 61 -3.28 -13.30 14.16
C ILE A 61 -2.69 -11.88 14.13
N TYR A 62 -1.66 -11.62 14.95
CA TYR A 62 -1.04 -10.30 15.06
C TYR A 62 0.06 -10.07 14.03
N ARG A 63 0.61 -11.15 13.43
CA ARG A 63 1.70 -11.11 12.45
C ARG A 63 2.92 -10.37 13.01
N ARG A 64 3.39 -10.87 14.15
CA ARG A 64 4.45 -10.30 14.99
C ARG A 64 5.48 -11.37 15.36
N PRO A 65 6.78 -11.02 15.48
CA PRO A 65 7.77 -11.96 16.02
C PRO A 65 7.41 -12.36 17.46
N LEU A 66 7.48 -13.66 17.77
CA LEU A 66 7.12 -14.17 19.09
C LEU A 66 7.92 -13.52 20.24
N ALA A 67 9.18 -13.18 19.99
CA ALA A 67 10.09 -12.62 20.98
C ALA A 67 9.59 -11.30 21.58
N ILE A 68 8.83 -10.50 20.83
CA ILE A 68 8.42 -9.16 21.29
C ILE A 68 7.49 -9.25 22.51
N PHE A 69 6.70 -10.32 22.65
CA PHE A 69 5.77 -10.50 23.76
C PHE A 69 6.46 -10.66 25.12
N PHE A 70 7.78 -10.84 25.11
CA PHE A 70 8.63 -10.89 26.31
C PHE A 70 9.35 -9.57 26.58
N PHE A 71 9.09 -8.50 25.79
CA PHE A 71 9.70 -7.20 26.00
C PHE A 71 9.12 -6.50 27.24
N PRO A 72 9.93 -5.67 27.92
CA PRO A 72 9.49 -4.94 29.12
C PRO A 72 8.47 -3.85 28.84
N GLN A 73 8.34 -3.39 27.58
CA GLN A 73 7.37 -2.41 27.12
C GLN A 73 7.14 -2.60 25.61
N PRO A 74 6.04 -2.08 25.03
CA PRO A 74 5.83 -2.06 23.59
C PRO A 74 7.01 -1.41 22.85
N PRO A 75 7.47 -1.97 21.72
CA PRO A 75 8.51 -1.34 20.92
C PRO A 75 8.00 -0.05 20.29
N GLU A 76 8.90 0.89 20.06
CA GLU A 76 8.61 2.08 19.25
C GLU A 76 8.50 1.67 17.78
N GLU A 77 7.37 2.00 17.16
CA GLU A 77 7.12 1.76 15.74
C GLU A 77 6.46 3.00 15.13
N LEU A 78 6.81 3.30 13.88
CA LEU A 78 6.07 4.29 13.10
C LEU A 78 4.63 3.80 12.95
N THR A 79 3.69 4.60 13.42
CA THR A 79 2.28 4.28 13.27
C THR A 79 1.86 4.49 11.81
N PRO A 80 0.83 3.79 11.32
CA PRO A 80 0.22 4.11 10.03
C PRO A 80 0.01 5.62 9.88
N GLU A 81 -0.56 6.30 10.88
CA GLU A 81 -0.82 7.74 10.87
C GLU A 81 0.42 8.61 10.63
N GLN A 82 1.61 8.14 11.04
CA GLN A 82 2.89 8.82 10.79
C GLN A 82 3.45 8.55 9.39
N SER A 83 3.17 7.36 8.85
CA SER A 83 3.58 6.92 7.52
C SER A 83 2.66 7.46 6.41
N PHE A 84 1.37 7.60 6.70
CA PHE A 84 0.33 8.13 5.82
C PHE A 84 0.06 9.60 6.15
N ARG A 85 0.98 10.49 5.77
CA ARG A 85 0.84 11.93 6.05
C ARG A 85 -0.43 12.57 5.44
N THR A 86 -1.13 11.89 4.53
CA THR A 86 -2.33 12.40 3.85
C THR A 86 -3.63 11.65 4.14
N LEU A 87 -3.61 10.46 4.77
CA LEU A 87 -4.86 9.77 5.08
C LEU A 87 -5.48 10.35 6.35
N PRO A 88 -6.76 10.74 6.32
CA PRO A 88 -7.50 11.04 7.54
C PRO A 88 -7.44 9.85 8.51
N GLU A 89 -7.33 10.12 9.81
CA GLU A 89 -7.32 9.09 10.86
C GLU A 89 -8.54 8.14 10.78
N SER A 90 -9.67 8.66 10.30
CA SER A 90 -10.88 7.87 10.03
C SER A 90 -10.72 6.82 8.93
N GLU A 91 -9.87 7.05 7.93
CA GLU A 91 -9.60 6.09 6.85
C GLU A 91 -8.57 5.05 7.29
N ILE A 92 -7.60 5.45 8.11
CA ILE A 92 -6.61 4.54 8.70
C ILE A 92 -7.28 3.51 9.63
N GLY A 93 -8.30 3.94 10.37
CA GLY A 93 -9.16 3.07 11.18
C GLY A 93 -9.84 1.95 10.38
N LEU A 94 -10.09 2.16 9.08
CA LEU A 94 -10.76 1.20 8.20
C LEU A 94 -9.81 0.21 7.52
N LEU A 95 -8.49 0.41 7.64
CA LEU A 95 -7.51 -0.47 7.02
C LEU A 95 -7.58 -1.89 7.59
N SER A 96 -7.67 -2.86 6.69
CA SER A 96 -7.70 -4.27 7.07
C SER A 96 -6.39 -4.69 7.77
N PRO A 97 -6.41 -5.73 8.63
CA PRO A 97 -5.20 -6.21 9.32
C PRO A 97 -4.06 -6.59 8.36
N ARG A 98 -4.40 -7.06 7.15
CA ARG A 98 -3.43 -7.41 6.11
C ARG A 98 -2.72 -6.17 5.59
N ILE A 99 -3.48 -5.12 5.29
CA ILE A 99 -2.92 -3.85 4.85
C ILE A 99 -2.03 -3.23 5.94
N ARG A 100 -2.48 -3.20 7.19
CA ARG A 100 -1.66 -2.75 8.34
C ARG A 100 -0.35 -3.52 8.47
N TYR A 101 -0.36 -4.83 8.24
CA TYR A 101 0.84 -5.64 8.21
C TYR A 101 1.80 -5.24 7.07
N LEU A 102 1.28 -5.01 5.86
CA LEU A 102 2.09 -4.62 4.71
C LEU A 102 2.76 -3.26 4.93
N PHE A 103 2.10 -2.32 5.59
CA PHE A 103 2.73 -1.06 5.99
C PHE A 103 3.92 -1.25 6.92
N ARG A 104 3.75 -2.06 7.97
CA ARG A 104 4.87 -2.37 8.87
C ARG A 104 6.00 -3.09 8.15
N LYS A 105 5.67 -4.00 7.24
CA LYS A 105 6.65 -4.69 6.39
C LYS A 105 7.41 -3.70 5.50
N ALA A 106 6.72 -2.75 4.88
CA ALA A 106 7.32 -1.70 4.07
C ALA A 106 8.25 -0.78 4.88
N ALA A 107 7.81 -0.33 6.07
CA ALA A 107 8.64 0.47 6.96
C ALA A 107 9.90 -0.30 7.41
N ALA A 108 9.76 -1.59 7.73
CA ALA A 108 10.91 -2.44 8.04
C ALA A 108 11.85 -2.62 6.84
N LEU A 109 11.32 -2.76 5.63
CA LEU A 109 12.14 -2.81 4.41
C LEU A 109 12.89 -1.51 4.17
N GLN A 110 12.27 -0.36 4.39
CA GLN A 110 12.92 0.95 4.29
C GLN A 110 14.07 1.11 5.29
N LEU A 111 13.88 0.68 6.54
CA LEU A 111 14.95 0.62 7.54
C LEU A 111 16.08 -0.32 7.10
N ASN A 112 15.74 -1.50 6.59
CA ASN A 112 16.73 -2.45 6.08
C ASN A 112 17.53 -1.87 4.90
N LEU A 113 16.88 -1.12 3.99
CA LEU A 113 17.55 -0.45 2.88
C LEU A 113 18.53 0.61 3.40
N SER A 114 18.12 1.40 4.39
CA SER A 114 18.99 2.35 5.05
C SER A 114 20.19 1.67 5.72
N GLU A 115 19.99 0.59 6.46
CA GLU A 115 21.08 -0.15 7.10
C GLU A 115 22.01 -0.80 6.08
N LEU A 116 21.47 -1.39 5.01
CA LEU A 116 22.23 -2.08 3.97
C LEU A 116 23.14 -1.14 3.17
N HIS A 117 22.73 0.11 3.03
CA HIS A 117 23.44 1.12 2.25
C HIS A 117 24.03 2.25 3.10
N ASP A 118 24.30 1.99 4.38
CA ASP A 118 24.93 2.93 5.32
C ASP A 118 24.27 4.33 5.35
N GLY A 119 22.94 4.35 5.20
CA GLY A 119 22.12 5.56 5.22
C GLY A 119 22.17 6.40 3.94
N SER A 120 22.74 5.90 2.85
CA SER A 120 22.80 6.60 1.56
C SER A 120 22.23 5.74 0.44
N ASN A 121 21.28 6.26 -0.33
CA ASN A 121 20.70 5.51 -1.43
C ASN A 121 21.72 5.28 -2.56
N PRO A 122 21.88 4.04 -3.04
CA PRO A 122 22.96 3.67 -3.98
C PRO A 122 22.73 4.16 -5.41
N ALA A 123 21.54 4.67 -5.75
CA ALA A 123 21.24 5.16 -7.08
C ALA A 123 22.08 6.41 -7.40
N GLU A 124 22.75 6.41 -8.56
CA GLU A 124 23.53 7.57 -9.05
C GLU A 124 22.67 8.82 -9.20
N ARG A 125 21.38 8.63 -9.48
CA ARG A 125 20.39 9.69 -9.64
C ARG A 125 19.12 9.32 -8.89
N GLN A 126 18.51 10.30 -8.25
CA GLN A 126 17.39 10.11 -7.34
C GLN A 126 16.24 11.05 -7.73
N ILE A 127 15.20 10.48 -8.35
CA ILE A 127 14.15 11.28 -8.99
C ILE A 127 13.40 12.18 -8.00
N VAL A 128 13.10 11.67 -6.80
CA VAL A 128 12.36 12.40 -5.75
C VAL A 128 13.17 13.57 -5.19
N LYS A 129 14.52 13.47 -5.16
CA LYS A 129 15.39 14.56 -4.69
C LYS A 129 15.72 15.59 -5.77
N GLU A 130 15.96 15.11 -6.99
CA GLU A 130 16.46 15.95 -8.08
C GLU A 130 15.35 16.67 -8.85
N ILE A 131 14.12 16.16 -8.78
CA ILE A 131 12.96 16.82 -9.38
C ILE A 131 12.15 17.50 -8.27
N ASP A 132 12.08 18.83 -8.35
CA ASP A 132 11.16 19.64 -7.57
C ASP A 132 10.27 20.46 -8.51
N PHE A 133 9.04 20.73 -8.08
CA PHE A 133 8.04 21.43 -8.86
C PHE A 133 7.53 22.66 -8.10
N ASP A 134 7.43 23.79 -8.80
CA ASP A 134 6.68 24.92 -8.27
C ASP A 134 5.18 24.55 -8.34
N PRO A 135 4.35 24.97 -7.37
CA PRO A 135 2.90 24.74 -7.43
C PRO A 135 2.22 25.25 -8.72
N LYS A 136 2.87 26.15 -9.48
CA LYS A 136 2.40 26.68 -10.76
C LYS A 136 2.91 25.90 -11.98
N THR A 137 3.81 24.94 -11.79
CA THR A 137 4.31 24.10 -12.89
C THR A 137 3.14 23.33 -13.51
N SER A 138 2.99 23.43 -14.83
CA SER A 138 1.90 22.74 -15.53
C SER A 138 2.09 21.22 -15.54
N MET A 139 1.00 20.44 -15.51
CA MET A 139 1.06 18.97 -15.62
C MET A 139 1.87 18.50 -16.83
N THR A 140 1.72 19.18 -17.97
CA THR A 140 2.48 18.91 -19.19
C THR A 140 4.00 19.06 -19.03
N GLU A 141 4.46 20.02 -18.22
CA GLU A 141 5.88 20.23 -17.93
C GLU A 141 6.39 19.20 -16.90
N ILE A 142 5.58 18.89 -15.88
CA ILE A 142 5.86 17.84 -14.90
C ILE A 142 6.11 16.51 -15.61
N LEU A 143 5.17 16.09 -16.46
CA LEU A 143 5.24 14.86 -17.24
C LEU A 143 6.49 14.82 -18.14
N GLN A 144 6.83 15.94 -18.78
CA GLN A 144 8.01 16.02 -19.63
C GLN A 144 9.29 15.82 -18.82
N ARG A 145 9.42 16.49 -17.67
CA ARG A 145 10.61 16.38 -16.81
C ARG A 145 10.77 14.97 -16.25
N VAL A 146 9.68 14.34 -15.81
CA VAL A 146 9.72 12.95 -15.33
C VAL A 146 10.08 12.00 -16.47
N TRP A 147 9.49 12.17 -17.65
CA TRP A 147 9.85 11.36 -18.81
C TRP A 147 11.32 11.49 -19.20
N ASP A 148 11.83 12.72 -19.29
CA ASP A 148 13.22 12.98 -19.65
C ASP A 148 14.17 12.35 -18.63
N PHE A 149 13.81 12.37 -17.35
CA PHE A 149 14.55 11.70 -16.28
C PHE A 149 14.53 10.18 -16.43
N LEU A 150 13.34 9.60 -16.61
CA LEU A 150 13.13 8.16 -16.73
C LEU A 150 13.51 7.61 -18.10
N SER A 151 13.92 8.42 -19.07
CA SER A 151 14.34 7.96 -20.41
C SER A 151 15.84 8.06 -20.66
N VAL A 152 16.63 8.60 -19.71
CA VAL A 152 18.10 8.66 -19.80
C VAL A 152 18.73 7.28 -20.07
N ASP A 153 19.52 7.17 -21.13
CA ASP A 153 20.17 5.93 -21.59
C ASP A 153 19.26 4.85 -22.20
N LEU A 154 17.99 5.14 -22.51
CA LEU A 154 17.18 4.22 -23.30
C LEU A 154 17.71 4.14 -24.74
N LYS A 155 18.46 3.06 -25.02
CA LYS A 155 19.13 2.85 -26.33
C LYS A 155 18.26 2.13 -27.35
N LYS A 156 17.22 1.42 -26.91
CA LYS A 156 16.34 0.61 -27.77
C LYS A 156 14.89 0.97 -27.51
N PRO A 157 14.04 0.94 -28.54
CA PRO A 157 12.61 0.96 -28.35
C PRO A 157 12.18 -0.24 -27.50
N ILE A 158 11.31 0.01 -26.52
CA ILE A 158 10.75 -1.02 -25.66
C ILE A 158 9.30 -1.20 -26.07
N ASP A 159 8.98 -2.43 -26.46
CA ASP A 159 7.61 -2.83 -26.73
C ASP A 159 6.93 -3.15 -25.40
N LEU A 160 6.07 -2.24 -24.94
CA LEU A 160 5.26 -2.41 -23.74
C LEU A 160 3.82 -2.77 -24.10
N GLU A 161 3.54 -3.30 -25.30
CA GLU A 161 2.21 -3.82 -25.62
C GLU A 161 1.86 -5.05 -24.75
N ASN A 162 2.88 -5.80 -24.32
CA ASN A 162 2.72 -6.84 -23.30
C ASN A 162 2.89 -6.23 -21.90
N SER A 163 1.85 -6.39 -21.08
CA SER A 163 1.73 -5.73 -19.80
C SER A 163 2.62 -6.32 -18.70
N GLU A 164 2.96 -7.61 -18.75
CA GLU A 164 3.83 -8.24 -17.74
C GLU A 164 5.30 -7.78 -17.84
N PRO A 165 5.98 -7.87 -19.01
CA PRO A 165 7.32 -7.29 -19.18
C PRO A 165 7.37 -5.79 -18.90
N ALA A 166 6.24 -5.10 -19.10
CA ALA A 166 6.14 -3.68 -18.86
C ALA A 166 6.13 -3.31 -17.38
N VAL A 167 5.50 -4.11 -16.51
CA VAL A 167 5.59 -3.93 -15.06
C VAL A 167 7.05 -4.00 -14.63
N GLU A 168 7.74 -5.08 -14.99
CA GLU A 168 9.12 -5.30 -14.56
C GLU A 168 10.05 -4.21 -15.08
N PHE A 169 9.91 -3.81 -16.35
CA PHE A 169 10.67 -2.70 -16.90
C PHE A 169 10.52 -1.42 -16.09
N TRP A 170 9.28 -1.03 -15.74
CA TRP A 170 9.05 0.19 -14.97
C TRP A 170 9.55 0.08 -13.54
N ARG A 171 9.44 -1.09 -12.90
CA ARG A 171 10.00 -1.34 -11.56
C ARG A 171 11.51 -1.13 -11.55
N GLU A 172 12.24 -1.86 -12.40
CA GLU A 172 13.69 -1.72 -12.54
C GLU A 172 14.09 -0.27 -12.85
N ARG A 173 13.26 0.43 -13.62
CA ARG A 173 13.52 1.82 -13.99
C ARG A 173 13.40 2.76 -12.81
N LEU A 174 12.37 2.62 -11.99
CA LEU A 174 12.17 3.42 -10.79
C LEU A 174 13.26 3.13 -9.75
N GLU A 175 13.62 1.86 -9.58
CA GLU A 175 14.71 1.42 -8.68
C GLU A 175 16.06 1.99 -9.09
N ARG A 176 16.37 1.98 -10.39
CA ARG A 176 17.57 2.62 -10.94
C ARG A 176 17.65 4.11 -10.61
N PHE A 177 16.51 4.77 -10.39
CA PHE A 177 16.42 6.18 -10.05
C PHE A 177 16.04 6.46 -8.60
N GLY A 178 16.36 5.51 -7.72
CA GLY A 178 16.33 5.70 -6.28
C GLY A 178 14.99 5.46 -5.61
N VAL A 179 13.98 4.93 -6.31
CA VAL A 179 12.69 4.56 -5.71
C VAL A 179 12.59 3.04 -5.60
N SER A 180 12.60 2.50 -4.38
CA SER A 180 12.48 1.05 -4.18
C SER A 180 11.07 0.55 -4.44
N VAL A 181 10.91 -0.57 -5.15
CA VAL A 181 9.58 -1.08 -5.52
C VAL A 181 9.37 -2.50 -5.05
N PHE A 182 8.47 -2.66 -4.07
CA PHE A 182 8.08 -3.97 -3.54
C PHE A 182 6.68 -4.35 -3.98
N GLU A 183 6.37 -5.64 -3.93
CA GLU A 183 5.05 -6.16 -4.25
C GLU A 183 4.64 -7.32 -3.34
N ASP A 184 3.34 -7.47 -3.12
CA ASP A 184 2.74 -8.61 -2.40
C ASP A 184 1.26 -8.68 -2.77
N ALA A 185 0.61 -9.81 -2.46
CA ALA A 185 -0.84 -9.93 -2.63
C ALA A 185 -1.52 -9.23 -1.44
N PHE A 186 -2.32 -8.20 -1.69
CA PHE A 186 -2.92 -7.45 -0.59
C PHE A 186 -4.11 -8.18 0.05
N GLU A 187 -4.66 -9.18 -0.63
CA GLU A 187 -5.89 -9.88 -0.20
C GLU A 187 -7.07 -8.91 0.05
N ASP A 188 -6.98 -7.73 -0.57
CA ASP A 188 -7.90 -6.61 -0.46
C ASP A 188 -7.86 -5.86 -1.80
N ASP A 189 -8.90 -6.07 -2.62
CA ASP A 189 -8.96 -5.48 -3.97
C ASP A 189 -9.37 -4.00 -3.96
N THR A 190 -9.58 -3.42 -2.77
CA THR A 190 -9.86 -1.99 -2.61
C THR A 190 -8.60 -1.14 -2.63
N LEU A 191 -7.42 -1.75 -2.48
CA LEU A 191 -6.14 -1.04 -2.47
C LEU A 191 -5.23 -1.55 -3.59
N SER A 192 -4.82 -0.66 -4.50
CA SER A 192 -3.97 -1.02 -5.64
C SER A 192 -2.47 -0.98 -5.30
N GLY A 193 -2.09 -0.12 -4.35
CA GLY A 193 -0.72 0.09 -3.90
C GLY A 193 -0.65 1.18 -2.83
N PHE A 194 0.57 1.50 -2.41
CA PHE A 194 0.87 2.63 -1.54
C PHE A 194 2.33 3.05 -1.66
N CYS A 195 2.66 4.26 -1.23
CA CYS A 195 4.03 4.72 -1.07
C CYS A 195 4.39 5.12 0.37
N LEU A 196 5.68 5.01 0.70
CA LEU A 196 6.27 5.60 1.90
C LEU A 196 7.25 6.69 1.46
N TYR A 197 6.96 7.92 1.83
CA TYR A 197 7.85 9.04 1.59
C TYR A 197 9.03 9.00 2.56
N ASP A 198 10.23 9.03 2.02
CA ASP A 198 11.47 9.30 2.73
C ASP A 198 12.39 10.05 1.77
N ASP A 199 13.20 10.97 2.30
CA ASP A 199 14.08 11.77 1.47
C ASP A 199 15.17 10.91 0.81
N GLU A 200 15.66 9.88 1.49
CA GLU A 200 16.76 9.03 1.02
C GLU A 200 16.26 7.73 0.39
N PHE A 201 15.32 7.02 1.03
CA PHE A 201 14.83 5.71 0.62
C PHE A 201 13.32 5.72 0.33
N PRO A 202 12.84 6.50 -0.65
CA PRO A 202 11.43 6.48 -1.03
C PRO A 202 11.04 5.09 -1.56
N LEU A 203 9.84 4.64 -1.21
CA LEU A 203 9.38 3.28 -1.46
C LEU A 203 7.97 3.27 -2.04
N ILE A 204 7.75 2.44 -3.05
CA ILE A 204 6.42 2.08 -3.59
C ILE A 204 6.15 0.61 -3.31
N TYR A 205 4.93 0.29 -2.89
CA TYR A 205 4.46 -1.06 -2.63
C TYR A 205 3.21 -1.34 -3.47
N VAL A 206 3.29 -2.33 -4.35
CA VAL A 206 2.23 -2.64 -5.33
C VAL A 206 1.47 -3.91 -4.96
N ASN A 207 0.16 -3.90 -5.19
CA ASN A 207 -0.66 -5.10 -5.09
C ASN A 207 -0.53 -5.96 -6.36
N ASN A 208 0.20 -7.07 -6.26
CA ASN A 208 0.42 -7.96 -7.41
C ASN A 208 -0.77 -8.88 -7.74
N SER A 209 -1.87 -8.83 -6.98
CA SER A 209 -3.13 -9.49 -7.36
C SER A 209 -3.91 -8.72 -8.43
N MET A 210 -3.56 -7.44 -8.66
CA MET A 210 -4.17 -6.60 -9.68
C MET A 210 -3.70 -6.96 -11.09
N SER A 211 -4.45 -6.57 -12.12
CA SER A 211 -4.01 -6.74 -13.51
C SER A 211 -2.71 -5.96 -13.76
N PHE A 212 -1.86 -6.44 -14.66
CA PHE A 212 -0.58 -5.78 -14.98
C PHE A 212 -0.76 -4.31 -15.39
N ASN A 213 -1.78 -3.97 -16.17
CA ASN A 213 -2.06 -2.57 -16.53
C ASN A 213 -2.35 -1.71 -15.30
N ARG A 214 -3.07 -2.27 -14.33
CA ARG A 214 -3.40 -1.59 -13.08
C ARG A 214 -2.16 -1.43 -12.21
N GLN A 215 -1.29 -2.45 -12.14
CA GLN A 215 0.00 -2.34 -11.46
C GLN A 215 0.86 -1.23 -12.06
N ILE A 216 0.95 -1.13 -13.39
CA ILE A 216 1.68 -0.04 -14.07
C ILE A 216 1.08 1.32 -13.72
N PHE A 217 -0.25 1.45 -13.77
CA PHE A 217 -0.92 2.68 -13.37
C PHE A 217 -0.60 3.06 -11.93
N THR A 218 -0.68 2.10 -11.01
CA THR A 218 -0.32 2.27 -9.60
C THR A 218 1.12 2.74 -9.43
N LEU A 219 2.10 2.18 -10.15
CA LEU A 219 3.50 2.64 -10.07
C LEU A 219 3.63 4.15 -10.32
N PHE A 220 2.93 4.66 -11.34
CA PHE A 220 3.00 6.09 -11.69
C PHE A 220 2.14 6.97 -10.79
N HIS A 221 1.01 6.46 -10.31
CA HIS A 221 0.17 7.14 -9.33
C HIS A 221 0.95 7.32 -8.01
N GLU A 222 1.57 6.26 -7.50
CA GLU A 222 2.40 6.31 -6.28
C GLU A 222 3.68 7.13 -6.47
N LEU A 223 4.29 7.10 -7.67
CA LEU A 223 5.40 8.00 -8.00
C LEU A 223 4.95 9.47 -7.92
N ALA A 224 3.74 9.80 -8.41
CA ALA A 224 3.20 11.15 -8.33
C ALA A 224 3.06 11.61 -6.87
N HIS A 225 2.57 10.75 -5.98
CA HIS A 225 2.51 11.02 -4.54
C HIS A 225 3.89 11.36 -3.96
N LEU A 226 4.92 10.59 -4.32
CA LEU A 226 6.29 10.85 -3.89
C LEU A 226 6.81 12.20 -4.44
N LEU A 227 6.59 12.48 -5.72
CA LEU A 227 7.07 13.69 -6.39
C LEU A 227 6.39 14.97 -5.93
N PHE A 228 5.08 14.91 -5.66
CA PHE A 228 4.34 16.04 -5.12
C PHE A 228 4.59 16.25 -3.62
N LYS A 229 5.39 15.37 -2.99
CA LYS A 229 5.68 15.36 -1.55
C LYS A 229 4.41 15.29 -0.71
N THR A 230 3.39 14.66 -1.29
CA THR A 230 2.07 14.43 -0.72
C THR A 230 1.89 12.92 -0.60
N GLY A 231 2.66 12.27 0.29
CA GLY A 231 2.64 10.81 0.40
C GLY A 231 1.24 10.30 0.75
N GLY A 232 0.62 9.52 -0.13
CA GLY A 232 -0.75 9.02 -0.01
C GLY A 232 -0.93 7.64 -0.63
N VAL A 233 -2.09 7.04 -0.38
CA VAL A 233 -2.38 5.63 -0.67
C VAL A 233 -3.77 5.51 -1.26
N ASP A 234 -3.85 4.88 -2.43
CA ASP A 234 -5.06 4.68 -3.24
C ASP A 234 -6.07 3.73 -2.57
N ILE A 235 -6.92 4.24 -1.66
CA ILE A 235 -8.15 3.53 -1.28
C ILE A 235 -9.19 3.79 -2.37
N ASN A 236 -9.50 2.75 -3.16
CA ASN A 236 -10.51 2.83 -4.22
C ASN A 236 -11.86 3.32 -3.67
N LYS A 237 -12.22 4.55 -4.02
CA LYS A 237 -13.53 5.15 -3.74
C LYS A 237 -14.58 4.67 -4.74
N LYS A 238 -14.88 3.37 -4.77
CA LYS A 238 -16.11 2.84 -5.38
C LYS A 238 -17.13 2.48 -4.30
N GLY A 239 -17.75 3.48 -3.68
CA GLY A 239 -18.88 3.15 -2.80
C GLY A 239 -19.54 4.23 -1.97
N ARG A 240 -18.96 5.42 -1.76
CA ARG A 240 -19.63 6.48 -0.97
C ARG A 240 -19.32 7.85 -1.54
N PHE A 241 -20.16 8.30 -2.46
CA PHE A 241 -20.54 9.70 -2.53
C PHE A 241 -21.20 10.04 -1.21
N ASP A 242 -20.48 10.73 -0.33
CA ASP A 242 -20.96 11.93 0.34
C ASP A 242 -20.02 12.26 1.49
N SER A 243 -19.64 13.54 1.51
CA SER A 243 -18.85 14.27 2.51
C SER A 243 -17.39 13.83 2.67
N PHE A 244 -16.44 14.67 2.26
CA PHE A 244 -15.38 15.18 3.16
C PHE A 244 -14.69 16.40 2.52
N GLU A 245 -14.72 17.52 3.23
CA GLU A 245 -13.93 18.74 3.01
C GLU A 245 -12.53 18.48 3.57
N GLY A 246 -11.51 18.50 2.70
CA GLY A 246 -10.11 18.38 3.10
C GLY A 246 -9.17 18.47 1.90
N ASP A 247 -7.93 18.93 2.13
CA ASP A 247 -6.89 19.20 1.12
C ASP A 247 -6.39 17.95 0.35
N GLY A 248 -6.88 16.74 0.65
CA GLY A 248 -6.50 15.50 -0.03
C GLY A 248 -7.17 15.26 -1.38
N HIS A 249 -8.35 15.84 -1.63
CA HIS A 249 -9.09 15.61 -2.89
C HIS A 249 -8.41 16.19 -4.14
N PRO A 250 -7.75 17.36 -4.11
CA PRO A 250 -7.02 17.89 -5.27
C PRO A 250 -5.76 17.09 -5.64
N ILE A 251 -5.12 16.46 -4.65
CA ILE A 251 -3.86 15.71 -4.84
C ILE A 251 -4.14 14.40 -5.57
N GLU A 252 -5.12 13.61 -5.11
CA GLU A 252 -5.52 12.35 -5.74
C GLU A 252 -5.89 12.56 -7.23
N ILE A 253 -6.63 13.63 -7.53
CA ILE A 253 -6.96 14.00 -8.92
C ILE A 253 -5.67 14.26 -9.73
N SER A 254 -4.70 14.95 -9.13
CA SER A 254 -3.43 15.27 -9.79
C SER A 254 -2.56 14.02 -10.01
N CYS A 255 -2.57 13.07 -9.06
CA CYS A 255 -1.89 11.78 -9.19
C CYS A 255 -2.52 10.91 -10.28
N ASP A 256 -3.86 10.86 -10.34
CA ASP A 256 -4.59 10.16 -11.39
C ASP A 256 -4.35 10.78 -12.77
N GLU A 257 -4.40 12.11 -12.87
CA GLU A 257 -4.10 12.85 -14.09
C GLU A 257 -2.67 12.56 -14.55
N PHE A 258 -1.70 12.63 -13.63
CA PHE A 258 -0.30 12.31 -13.91
C PHE A 258 -0.15 10.88 -14.45
N ALA A 259 -0.68 9.88 -13.75
CA ALA A 259 -0.53 8.48 -14.14
C ALA A 259 -1.20 8.18 -15.49
N ALA A 260 -2.42 8.69 -15.68
CA ALA A 260 -3.15 8.53 -16.93
C ALA A 260 -2.42 9.20 -18.10
N GLU A 261 -2.03 10.47 -17.96
CA GLU A 261 -1.36 11.21 -19.03
C GLU A 261 0.03 10.65 -19.35
N PHE A 262 0.80 10.25 -18.33
CA PHE A 262 2.12 9.65 -18.53
C PHE A 262 2.03 8.39 -19.40
N LEU A 263 1.01 7.56 -19.19
CA LEU A 263 0.85 6.31 -19.94
C LEU A 263 0.25 6.50 -21.34
N VAL A 264 -0.54 7.55 -21.57
CA VAL A 264 -1.25 7.74 -22.86
C VAL A 264 -0.66 8.82 -23.77
N SER A 265 0.26 9.66 -23.27
CA SER A 265 0.77 10.82 -23.99
C SER A 265 1.41 10.45 -25.35
N PRO A 266 1.07 11.17 -26.46
CA PRO A 266 1.67 10.96 -27.78
C PRO A 266 3.18 11.11 -27.81
N ARG A 267 3.77 11.88 -26.89
CA ARG A 267 5.21 12.12 -26.80
C ARG A 267 6.00 10.81 -26.60
N HIS A 268 5.39 9.83 -25.94
CA HIS A 268 6.00 8.54 -25.65
C HIS A 268 5.85 7.57 -26.84
N LYS A 269 4.86 7.81 -27.72
CA LYS A 269 4.48 6.96 -28.86
C LYS A 269 5.35 7.15 -30.11
N SER A 270 6.26 8.13 -30.13
CA SER A 270 7.00 8.53 -31.34
C SER A 270 8.36 7.86 -31.56
N GLY A 271 8.66 6.74 -30.88
CA GLY A 271 9.72 5.84 -31.37
C GLY A 271 10.49 5.01 -30.35
N PHE A 272 10.34 5.25 -29.05
CA PHE A 272 11.09 4.51 -28.02
C PHE A 272 10.23 3.67 -27.06
N ILE A 273 8.93 3.91 -26.93
CA ILE A 273 8.05 3.06 -26.11
C ILE A 273 6.65 2.96 -26.75
N HIS A 274 6.17 1.75 -27.05
CA HIS A 274 4.77 1.52 -27.40
C HIS A 274 3.99 1.15 -26.15
N ILE A 275 3.29 2.13 -25.55
CA ILE A 275 2.51 1.91 -24.31
C ILE A 275 1.11 1.38 -24.65
N ILE A 276 0.69 0.39 -23.85
CA ILE A 276 -0.62 -0.25 -23.80
C ILE A 276 -1.77 0.70 -24.15
N ARG A 277 -2.58 0.31 -25.13
CA ARG A 277 -3.89 0.93 -25.39
C ARG A 277 -4.99 0.04 -24.84
N HIS A 278 -5.99 0.66 -24.19
CA HIS A 278 -7.10 0.10 -23.38
C HIS A 278 -6.74 0.02 -21.87
N GLN A 279 -7.44 0.68 -20.93
CA GLN A 279 -8.90 0.88 -20.83
C GLN A 279 -9.23 1.99 -19.81
N SER A 280 -9.35 3.24 -20.25
CA SER A 280 -10.15 4.26 -19.53
C SER A 280 -11.63 3.98 -19.78
N ALA A 281 -12.14 2.92 -19.17
CA ALA A 281 -13.57 2.58 -19.06
C ALA A 281 -13.74 1.34 -18.17
N ILE A 282 -13.55 1.49 -16.86
CA ILE A 282 -14.17 0.57 -15.89
C ILE A 282 -14.75 1.40 -14.74
N ASP A 283 -15.63 2.33 -15.07
CA ASP A 283 -16.66 2.88 -14.18
C ASP A 283 -17.76 3.49 -15.05
N GLY A 284 -18.78 2.70 -15.37
CA GLY A 284 -19.88 3.18 -16.21
C GLY A 284 -20.95 2.18 -16.59
N GLU A 285 -20.71 0.86 -16.52
CA GLU A 285 -21.74 -0.13 -16.88
C GLU A 285 -21.72 -1.33 -15.93
N ALA A 286 -22.32 -1.16 -14.76
CA ALA A 286 -22.78 -2.28 -13.95
C ALA A 286 -24.08 -1.92 -13.23
N ASN A 287 -25.03 -1.30 -13.93
CA ASN A 287 -26.40 -1.30 -13.44
C ASN A 287 -27.42 -1.09 -14.57
N GLU A 288 -27.59 -2.08 -15.44
CA GLU A 288 -28.87 -2.27 -16.11
C GLU A 288 -29.05 -3.73 -16.57
N SER A 289 -30.23 -4.27 -16.28
CA SER A 289 -30.80 -5.52 -16.78
C SER A 289 -30.40 -6.86 -16.11
N LYS A 290 -30.94 -7.11 -14.93
CA LYS A 290 -31.47 -8.45 -14.60
C LYS A 290 -32.92 -8.36 -14.15
N THR A 291 -33.80 -8.09 -15.12
CA THR A 291 -35.23 -8.39 -15.00
C THR A 291 -35.41 -9.92 -15.06
N PRO A 292 -36.00 -10.58 -14.06
CA PRO A 292 -36.21 -12.02 -14.11
C PRO A 292 -37.29 -12.37 -15.14
N LYS A 293 -36.92 -13.17 -16.14
CA LYS A 293 -37.86 -13.77 -17.09
C LYS A 293 -38.89 -14.62 -16.32
N ARG A 294 -40.14 -14.16 -16.30
CA ARG A 294 -41.31 -14.95 -15.90
C ARG A 294 -41.39 -16.20 -16.78
N ARG A 295 -41.33 -17.36 -16.15
CA ARG A 295 -41.61 -18.66 -16.76
C ARG A 295 -43.11 -18.73 -17.02
N ALA A 296 -43.52 -18.66 -18.27
CA ALA A 296 -44.89 -18.93 -18.69
C ALA A 296 -45.17 -20.43 -18.49
N VAL A 297 -46.13 -20.73 -17.63
CA VAL A 297 -46.85 -22.01 -17.62
C VAL A 297 -47.85 -21.92 -18.76
N ARG A 298 -47.79 -22.88 -19.70
CA ARG A 298 -48.91 -23.16 -20.61
C ARG A 298 -49.36 -24.60 -20.36
N GLU A 299 -50.67 -24.66 -20.21
CA GLU A 299 -51.64 -25.76 -20.28
C GLU A 299 -51.19 -27.05 -20.99
#